data_AF-A0A3E0HVZ8-F1
#
_entry.id   AF-A0A3E0HVZ8-F1
#
_cell.length_a   1.000
_cell.length_b   1.000
_cell.length_c   1.000
_cell.angle_alpha   90.00
_cell.angle_beta   90.00
_cell.angle_gamma   90.00
#
_symmetry.space_group_name_H-M   'P 1'
#
loop_
_entity.id
_entity.type
_entity.pdbx_description
1 polymer ?
#
loop_
_entity_poly.entity_id
_entity_poly.type
_entity_poly.pdbx_seq_one_letter_code
_entity_poly.pdbx_strand_id
1 'polypeptide(L)' 'MLLSVSVLVAFQKVEDKKVYICSSVASTKYHFKKNCRGLSQCKTTIKESTEKKVRKYGRLLCKWEKKALKKK' A
#
# COMPACT_ATOMS: atom_id res chain seq x y z
N MET A 1 17.78 -44.35 19.19
CA MET A 1 17.04 -43.90 18.00
C MET A 1 15.88 -43.02 18.44
N LEU A 2 16.06 -41.70 18.57
CA LEU A 2 14.94 -40.76 18.76
C LEU A 2 15.05 -39.65 17.72
N LEU A 3 13.96 -39.47 16.98
CA LEU A 3 13.84 -38.65 15.78
C LEU A 3 14.03 -37.16 16.08
N SER A 4 14.96 -36.55 15.35
CA SER A 4 15.16 -35.12 15.22
C SER A 4 14.05 -34.48 14.37
N VAL A 5 13.12 -33.77 14.99
CA VAL A 5 12.13 -32.97 14.27
C VAL A 5 12.74 -31.59 13.97
N SER A 6 13.45 -31.50 12.85
CA SER A 6 13.94 -30.23 12.32
C SER A 6 12.78 -29.46 11.67
N VAL A 7 12.17 -28.54 12.40
CA VAL A 7 11.15 -27.63 11.86
C VAL A 7 11.87 -26.57 11.00
N LEU A 8 11.85 -26.74 9.68
CA LEU A 8 12.25 -25.68 8.74
C LEU A 8 11.14 -24.63 8.65
N VAL A 9 11.25 -23.56 9.44
CA VAL A 9 10.41 -22.36 9.28
C VAL A 9 10.83 -21.65 8.00
N ALA A 10 9.99 -21.72 6.96
CA ALA A 10 10.15 -20.92 5.76
C ALA A 10 9.82 -19.44 6.06
N PHE A 11 10.84 -18.57 6.04
CA PHE A 11 10.65 -17.12 6.07
C PHE A 11 10.04 -16.65 4.75
N GLN A 12 8.71 -16.51 4.69
CA GLN A 12 8.06 -15.87 3.56
C GLN A 12 8.29 -14.35 3.62
N LYS A 13 9.10 -13.83 2.68
CA LYS A 13 9.33 -12.39 2.53
C LYS A 13 8.04 -11.75 2.01
N VAL A 14 7.33 -11.02 2.87
CA VAL A 14 6.16 -10.24 2.47
C VAL A 14 6.65 -9.07 1.60
N GLU A 15 6.35 -9.14 0.30
CA GLU A 15 6.62 -8.02 -0.60
C GLU A 15 5.64 -6.88 -0.33
N ASP A 16 6.21 -5.72 -0.01
CA ASP A 16 5.45 -4.50 0.19
C ASP A 16 4.92 -3.97 -1.15
N LYS A 17 3.60 -3.86 -1.26
CA LYS A 17 2.96 -3.29 -2.47
C LYS A 17 3.35 -1.83 -2.64
N LYS A 18 3.84 -1.50 -3.85
CA LYS A 18 4.10 -0.11 -4.25
C LYS A 18 2.79 0.65 -4.41
N VAL A 19 2.76 1.87 -3.89
CA VAL A 19 1.61 2.78 -3.90
C VAL A 19 2.05 4.21 -4.22
N TYR A 20 1.10 5.03 -4.60
CA TYR A 20 1.30 6.43 -4.96
C TYR A 20 0.67 7.35 -3.92
N ILE A 21 1.41 8.39 -3.55
CA ILE A 21 0.93 9.43 -2.63
C ILE A 21 1.14 10.81 -3.25
N CYS A 22 0.20 11.71 -3.00
CA CYS A 22 0.43 13.13 -3.23
C CYS A 22 1.33 13.67 -2.11
N SER A 23 2.39 14.41 -2.46
CA SER A 23 3.35 14.95 -1.49
C SER A 23 2.81 16.15 -0.70
N SER A 24 1.60 16.64 -1.00
CA SER A 24 0.96 17.71 -0.25
C SER A 24 0.67 17.28 1.21
N VAL A 25 0.87 18.20 2.15
CA VAL A 25 0.59 17.99 3.59
C VAL A 25 -0.88 17.67 3.84
N ALA A 26 -1.78 18.25 3.05
CA ALA A 26 -3.22 18.00 3.14
C ALA A 26 -3.65 16.59 2.62
N SER A 27 -2.75 15.86 1.96
CA SER A 27 -3.08 14.57 1.36
C SER A 27 -3.13 13.44 2.40
N THR A 28 -4.33 13.11 2.87
CA THR A 28 -4.56 11.99 3.80
C THR A 28 -4.72 10.64 3.10
N LYS A 29 -4.73 10.60 1.76
CA LYS A 29 -5.00 9.38 0.99
C LYS A 29 -3.76 8.85 0.26
N TYR A 30 -3.76 7.54 0.00
CA TYR A 30 -2.84 6.87 -0.91
C TYR A 30 -3.62 6.11 -1.99
N HIS A 31 -2.93 5.79 -3.09
CA HIS A 31 -3.50 5.26 -4.31
C HIS A 31 -2.69 4.07 -4.84
N PHE A 32 -3.35 3.07 -5.44
CA PHE A 32 -2.66 1.96 -6.10
C PHE A 32 -2.31 2.27 -7.56
N LYS A 33 -3.07 3.17 -8.20
CA LYS A 33 -2.87 3.56 -9.60
C LYS A 33 -2.42 5.02 -9.71
N LYS A 34 -1.43 5.30 -10.56
CA LYS A 34 -1.02 6.67 -10.93
C LYS A 34 -2.18 7.49 -11.53
N ASN A 35 -3.07 6.82 -12.27
CA ASN A 35 -4.20 7.47 -12.94
C ASN A 35 -5.51 7.40 -12.14
N CYS A 36 -5.43 7.35 -10.80
CA CYS A 36 -6.63 7.38 -9.97
C CYS A 36 -7.30 8.76 -10.05
N ARG A 37 -8.63 8.81 -10.20
CA ARG A 37 -9.42 10.06 -10.23
C ARG A 37 -9.17 10.97 -9.02
N GLY A 38 -8.84 10.40 -7.87
CA GLY A 38 -8.47 11.19 -6.69
C GLY A 38 -7.04 11.74 -6.74
N LEU A 39 -6.13 11.04 -7.42
CA LEU A 39 -4.73 11.44 -7.54
C LEU A 39 -4.53 12.47 -8.66
N SER A 40 -5.36 12.47 -9.70
CA SER A 40 -5.32 13.46 -10.79
C SER A 40 -5.60 14.90 -10.33
N GLN A 41 -6.15 15.10 -9.13
CA GLN A 41 -6.35 16.40 -8.50
C GLN A 41 -5.12 16.89 -7.71
N CYS A 42 -4.07 16.05 -7.58
CA CYS A 42 -2.84 16.45 -6.91
C CYS A 42 -2.14 17.54 -7.73
N LYS A 43 -2.04 18.75 -7.15
CA LYS A 43 -1.34 19.90 -7.76
C LYS A 43 0.17 19.90 -7.52
N THR A 44 0.67 18.97 -6.71
CA THR A 44 2.08 18.86 -6.35
C THR A 44 2.68 17.57 -6.90
N THR A 45 3.88 17.21 -6.44
CA THR A 45 4.56 15.99 -6.87
C THR A 45 3.88 14.73 -6.33
N ILE A 46 3.72 13.75 -7.22
CA ILE A 46 3.33 12.38 -6.86
C ILE A 46 4.60 11.60 -6.51
N LYS A 47 4.61 10.97 -5.33
CA LYS A 47 5.73 10.14 -4.84
C LYS A 47 5.30 8.68 -4.74
N GLU A 48 6.22 7.78 -5.02
CA GLU A 48 6.03 6.34 -4.80
C GLU A 48 6.42 5.99 -3.35
N SER A 49 5.67 5.09 -2.74
CA SER A 49 5.92 4.58 -1.39
C SER A 49 5.42 3.15 -1.27
N THR A 50 5.53 2.55 -0.09
CA THR A 50 4.98 1.22 0.18
C THR A 50 3.67 1.30 0.95
N GLU A 51 2.74 0.39 0.68
CA GLU A 51 1.45 0.32 1.35
C GLU A 51 1.61 0.27 2.89
N LYS A 52 2.55 -0.56 3.36
CA LYS A 52 2.88 -0.68 4.79
C LYS A 52 3.34 0.64 5.39
N LYS A 53 4.23 1.36 4.69
CA LYS A 53 4.76 2.65 5.14
C LYS A 53 3.66 3.71 5.21
N VAL A 54 2.84 3.85 4.16
CA VAL A 54 1.78 4.88 4.14
C VAL A 54 0.67 4.59 5.15
N ARG A 55 0.34 3.31 5.39
CA ARG A 55 -0.61 2.90 6.43
C ARG A 55 -0.07 3.19 7.83
N LYS A 56 1.23 2.97 8.06
CA LYS A 56 1.89 3.33 9.34
C LYS A 56 1.82 4.84 9.61
N TYR A 57 1.88 5.66 8.57
CA TYR A 57 1.67 7.12 8.66
C TYR A 57 0.19 7.55 8.74
N GLY A 58 -0.76 6.63 8.91
CA GLY A 58 -2.18 6.94 9.03
C GLY A 58 -2.86 7.36 7.72
N ARG A 59 -2.21 7.18 6.56
CA ARG A 59 -2.86 7.45 5.27
C ARG A 59 -3.86 6.36 4.94
N LEU A 60 -5.00 6.76 4.38
CA LEU A 60 -6.11 5.86 4.06
C LEU A 60 -6.21 5.61 2.56
N LEU A 61 -6.70 4.44 2.16
CA LEU A 61 -6.95 4.14 0.76
C LEU A 61 -7.99 5.11 0.16
N CYS A 62 -7.76 5.55 -1.07
CA CYS A 62 -8.71 6.37 -1.82
C CYS A 62 -10.10 5.70 -1.90
N LYS A 63 -11.17 6.48 -1.69
CA LYS A 63 -12.56 5.98 -1.68
C LYS A 63 -12.96 5.32 -3.00
N TRP A 64 -12.51 5.86 -4.13
CA TRP A 64 -12.77 5.33 -5.46
C TRP A 64 -12.19 3.94 -5.65
N GLU A 65 -10.92 3.76 -5.26
CA GLU A 65 -10.23 2.48 -5.32
C GLU A 65 -10.80 1.49 -4.30
N LYS A 66 -11.12 1.94 -3.08
CA LYS A 66 -11.78 1.09 -2.08
C LYS A 66 -13.11 0.53 -2.59
N LYS A 67 -13.91 1.34 -3.29
CA LYS A 67 -15.17 0.87 -3.91
C LYS A 67 -14.90 -0.13 -5.04
N ALA A 68 -13.90 0.13 -5.89
CA ALA A 68 -13.53 -0.77 -6.98
C ALA A 68 -13.08 -2.15 -6.48
N LEU A 69 -12.38 -2.22 -5.35
CA LEU A 69 -11.97 -3.48 -4.73
C LEU A 69 -13.14 -4.29 -4.16
N LYS A 70 -14.18 -3.62 -3.65
CA LYS A 70 -15.37 -4.29 -3.07
C LYS A 70 -16.36 -4.82 -4.12
N LYS A 71 -16.19 -4.42 -5.39
CA LYS A 71 -17.04 -4.86 -6.51
C LYS A 71 -16.48 -6.08 -7.23
N LYS A 72 -15.36 -6.62 -6.74
CA LYS A 72 -14.70 -7.83 -7.21
C LYS A 72 -14.93 -8.92 -6.18
#